data_AF-A0A9W6YYN5-F1
#
_entry.id   AF-A0A9W6YYN5-F1
#
_cell.length_a   1.000
_cell.length_b   1.000
_cell.length_c   1.000
_cell.angle_alpha   90.00
_cell.angle_beta   90.00
_cell.angle_gamma   90.00
#
_symmetry.space_group_name_H-M   'P 1'
#
loop_
_entity.id
_entity.type
_entity.pdbx_description
1 polymer ?
#
loop_
_entity_poly.entity_id
_entity_poly.type
_entity_poly.pdbx_seq_one_letter_code
_entity_poly.pdbx_strand_id
1 'polypeptide(L)'
;MIEMATKVIMGLPVTPYPGEKLPDDYCAIKVPQFSFSRLSGADPVLGVEMASTGEVACFGHNKYEAYLKSLISTGFQMPKKNILLSIGSYKEKVELLPSIKKMYELGYSLFATAGTADFIQEHGVPIKYLELLNEDEEEQKAEYSLTQHLANNLIDLYINLPSSNRFRRPASYVSKGYRTRRMAVDYAVPLITNVKNAKLLIEALARNIALDVSSIDAQTSHNTIEMPGLVNISTFIPSLEGQSPAYNFEETTKTAVASGFTFTSILPLSSDGPTIVDARSLSKAHESLHGSIFTDFAFSVAATEDNANLIEHVSGLTSALYLPSKAFGPEKLSAASTHFASWVETKPIITDCRTTDLASTLLLASLYNKKIHVTGVTRKEDLALVQMSKEKNLAVTCDVSVYALFLTKEDYPGVSFLPSKEDQKALWDNIEIIDAFSVGTLPSRLAEFLGKPVTPGLGFADTLPLLFRAVSEGKLTIADIISKLHDAPIQILGLTDNESTIEVDTDRLISSLKGKISSSSNFSPFAGQPLKGAVERVHMNGQTVCLEGDFLVKEALGKESAFLVQHSSKLVESQPDTPLGIIFGFF
;
A
#
# COMPACT_ATOMS: atom_id res chain seq x y z
N MET A 1 -3.90 -6.17 -26.10
CA MET A 1 -4.52 -7.29 -26.86
C MET A 1 -4.20 -7.26 -28.36
N ILE A 2 -4.36 -6.14 -29.09
CA ILE A 2 -4.07 -6.09 -30.54
C ILE A 2 -2.62 -6.49 -30.85
N GLU A 3 -1.63 -5.90 -30.16
CA GLU A 3 -0.21 -6.26 -30.33
C GLU A 3 0.06 -7.74 -30.07
N MET A 4 -0.54 -8.31 -29.03
CA MET A 4 -0.43 -9.72 -28.69
C MET A 4 -1.03 -10.61 -29.78
N ALA A 5 -2.23 -10.28 -30.26
CA ALA A 5 -2.87 -11.00 -31.36
C ALA A 5 -1.99 -10.95 -32.62
N THR A 6 -1.41 -9.80 -32.94
CA THR A 6 -0.48 -9.64 -34.06
C THR A 6 0.77 -10.51 -33.88
N LYS A 7 1.39 -10.51 -32.69
CA LYS A 7 2.56 -11.34 -32.38
C LYS A 7 2.24 -12.84 -32.51
N VAL A 8 1.08 -13.29 -32.01
CA VAL A 8 0.60 -14.67 -32.19
C VAL A 8 0.43 -15.01 -33.67
N ILE A 9 -0.24 -14.16 -34.44
CA ILE A 9 -0.45 -14.35 -35.89
C ILE A 9 0.89 -14.45 -36.63
N MET A 10 1.89 -13.67 -36.20
CA MET A 10 3.24 -13.68 -36.77
C MET A 10 4.12 -14.84 -36.28
N GLY A 11 3.60 -15.72 -35.40
CA GLY A 11 4.38 -16.82 -34.82
C GLY A 11 5.50 -16.36 -33.88
N LEU A 12 5.43 -15.11 -33.39
CA LEU A 12 6.38 -14.56 -32.44
C LEU A 12 6.04 -15.03 -31.01
N PRO A 13 7.03 -15.20 -30.14
CA PRO A 13 6.78 -15.53 -28.75
C PRO A 13 5.94 -14.45 -28.09
N VAL A 14 4.88 -14.87 -27.39
CA VAL A 14 4.01 -14.00 -26.61
C VAL A 14 3.90 -14.52 -25.19
N THR A 15 3.89 -13.60 -24.23
CA THR A 15 3.44 -13.89 -22.87
C THR A 15 1.91 -13.97 -22.89
N PRO A 16 1.28 -15.06 -22.42
CA PRO A 16 -0.18 -15.17 -22.34
C PRO A 16 -0.80 -14.03 -21.51
N TYR A 17 -1.98 -13.56 -21.92
CA TYR A 17 -2.78 -12.60 -21.16
C TYR A 17 -4.24 -13.07 -21.02
N PRO A 18 -4.84 -12.93 -19.84
CA PRO A 18 -4.17 -12.62 -18.57
C PRO A 18 -3.16 -13.71 -18.19
N GLY A 19 -2.20 -13.36 -17.34
CA GLY A 19 -1.15 -14.28 -16.85
C GLY A 19 -1.75 -15.35 -15.94
N GLU A 20 -1.54 -15.24 -14.62
CA GLU A 20 -2.09 -16.19 -13.66
C GLU A 20 -3.63 -16.29 -13.78
N LYS A 21 -4.13 -17.52 -13.59
CA LYS A 21 -5.57 -17.76 -13.38
C LYS A 21 -6.00 -16.84 -12.26
N LEU A 22 -7.13 -16.12 -12.41
CA LEU A 22 -7.62 -15.44 -11.22
C LEU A 22 -7.92 -16.49 -10.10
N PRO A 23 -7.89 -16.11 -8.81
CA PRO A 23 -7.92 -17.02 -7.66
C PRO A 23 -9.06 -18.06 -7.66
N ASP A 24 -8.93 -19.29 -7.15
CA ASP A 24 -10.05 -20.24 -7.27
C ASP A 24 -11.37 -19.81 -6.53
N ASP A 25 -11.34 -18.74 -5.74
CA ASP A 25 -12.41 -18.22 -4.88
C ASP A 25 -13.13 -16.94 -5.37
N TYR A 26 -13.00 -16.50 -6.62
CA TYR A 26 -13.80 -15.37 -7.16
C TYR A 26 -14.77 -15.81 -8.26
N CYS A 27 -15.77 -14.97 -8.50
CA CYS A 27 -16.68 -15.10 -9.63
C CYS A 27 -16.84 -13.77 -10.36
N ALA A 28 -17.16 -13.83 -11.65
CA ALA A 28 -17.53 -12.67 -12.44
C ALA A 28 -19.02 -12.72 -12.73
N ILE A 29 -19.71 -11.60 -12.51
CA ILE A 29 -21.11 -11.43 -12.90
C ILE A 29 -21.20 -10.30 -13.90
N LYS A 30 -22.00 -10.55 -14.95
CA LYS A 30 -22.27 -9.58 -16.00
C LYS A 30 -23.73 -9.16 -15.91
N VAL A 31 -23.96 -7.86 -15.78
CA VAL A 31 -25.29 -7.26 -15.71
C VAL A 31 -25.50 -6.38 -16.94
N PRO A 32 -26.62 -6.55 -17.67
CA PRO A 32 -26.94 -5.68 -18.80
C PRO A 32 -27.33 -4.28 -18.32
N GLN A 33 -26.91 -3.26 -19.07
CA GLN A 33 -27.32 -1.87 -18.88
C GLN A 33 -28.37 -1.49 -19.91
N PHE A 34 -29.47 -0.90 -19.46
CA PHE A 34 -30.58 -0.48 -20.31
C PHE A 34 -30.82 1.03 -20.21
N SER A 35 -30.91 1.70 -21.35
CA SER A 35 -31.24 3.13 -21.42
C SER A 35 -32.73 3.37 -21.61
N PHE A 36 -33.59 2.72 -20.81
CA PHE A 36 -35.04 2.92 -20.88
C PHE A 36 -35.46 4.36 -20.58
N SER A 37 -34.64 5.15 -19.90
CA SER A 37 -34.86 6.59 -19.68
C SER A 37 -34.76 7.42 -20.97
N ARG A 38 -34.04 6.94 -21.99
CA ARG A 38 -33.87 7.62 -23.28
C ARG A 38 -34.83 7.11 -24.37
N LEU A 39 -35.52 5.99 -24.11
CA LEU A 39 -36.38 5.31 -25.07
C LEU A 39 -37.85 5.52 -24.71
N SER A 40 -38.42 6.64 -25.18
CA SER A 40 -39.84 6.96 -25.00
C SER A 40 -40.73 5.85 -25.59
N GLY A 41 -41.69 5.37 -24.81
CA GLY A 41 -42.64 4.34 -25.24
C GLY A 41 -42.15 2.88 -25.13
N ALA A 42 -40.91 2.65 -24.70
CA ALA A 42 -40.40 1.30 -24.45
C ALA A 42 -40.90 0.75 -23.10
N ASP A 43 -41.48 -0.46 -23.11
CA ASP A 43 -41.80 -1.21 -21.88
C ASP A 43 -40.52 -1.79 -21.28
N PRO A 44 -40.16 -1.48 -20.02
CA PRO A 44 -38.99 -2.04 -19.36
C PRO A 44 -39.21 -3.49 -18.89
N VAL A 45 -39.79 -4.33 -19.75
CA VAL A 45 -39.89 -5.78 -19.58
C VAL A 45 -38.97 -6.44 -20.60
N LEU A 46 -38.07 -7.26 -20.10
CA LEU A 46 -37.09 -7.95 -20.93
C LEU A 46 -37.76 -9.10 -21.68
N GLY A 47 -37.58 -9.13 -23.00
CA GLY A 47 -38.02 -10.20 -23.88
C GLY A 47 -36.83 -10.96 -24.50
N VAL A 48 -37.08 -11.68 -25.59
CA VAL A 48 -36.04 -12.37 -26.38
C VAL A 48 -35.23 -11.41 -27.26
N GLU A 49 -35.67 -10.16 -27.39
CA GLU A 49 -35.03 -9.12 -28.21
C GLU A 49 -33.89 -8.46 -27.40
N MET A 50 -32.75 -8.19 -28.05
CA MET A 50 -31.59 -7.55 -27.41
C MET A 50 -31.87 -6.07 -27.13
N ALA A 51 -32.44 -5.77 -25.97
CA ALA A 51 -32.78 -4.40 -25.54
C ALA A 51 -31.64 -3.66 -24.81
N SER A 52 -30.53 -4.34 -24.50
CA SER A 52 -29.41 -3.75 -23.73
C SER A 52 -28.61 -2.76 -24.58
N THR A 53 -28.30 -1.59 -24.00
CA THR A 53 -27.45 -0.57 -24.63
C THR A 53 -25.97 -0.70 -24.25
N GLY A 54 -25.67 -1.59 -23.31
CA GLY A 54 -24.33 -1.90 -22.83
C GLY A 54 -24.40 -3.01 -21.79
N GLU A 55 -23.25 -3.37 -21.24
CA GLU A 55 -23.13 -4.38 -20.19
C GLU A 55 -21.99 -3.98 -19.26
N VAL A 56 -22.13 -4.29 -17.98
CA VAL A 56 -21.07 -4.13 -16.98
C VAL A 56 -20.76 -5.49 -16.38
N ALA A 57 -19.47 -5.79 -16.21
CA ALA A 57 -19.02 -7.00 -15.54
C ALA A 57 -18.14 -6.61 -14.36
N CYS A 58 -18.42 -7.18 -13.19
CA CYS A 58 -17.59 -7.01 -12.00
C CYS A 58 -17.20 -8.38 -11.44
N PHE A 59 -16.04 -8.40 -10.79
CA PHE A 59 -15.56 -9.52 -10.00
C PHE A 59 -16.05 -9.40 -8.54
N GLY A 60 -15.92 -10.49 -7.78
CA GLY A 60 -16.16 -10.54 -6.34
C GLY A 60 -15.94 -11.95 -5.80
N HIS A 61 -15.69 -12.09 -4.50
CA HIS A 61 -15.43 -13.38 -3.85
C HIS A 61 -16.64 -14.32 -3.90
N ASN A 62 -17.82 -13.79 -4.14
CA ASN A 62 -19.01 -14.59 -4.35
C ASN A 62 -20.02 -13.87 -5.24
N LYS A 63 -21.02 -14.64 -5.69
CA LYS A 63 -22.06 -14.16 -6.61
C LYS A 63 -22.91 -13.01 -6.07
N TYR A 64 -22.93 -12.77 -4.76
CA TYR A 64 -23.72 -11.69 -4.17
C TYR A 64 -22.95 -10.38 -4.24
N GLU A 65 -21.67 -10.41 -3.88
CA GLU A 65 -20.77 -9.27 -4.00
C GLU A 65 -20.62 -8.81 -5.46
N ALA A 66 -20.25 -9.72 -6.36
CA ALA A 66 -20.06 -9.42 -7.78
C ALA A 66 -21.34 -8.87 -8.43
N TYR A 67 -22.52 -9.34 -7.99
CA TYR A 67 -23.81 -8.86 -8.47
C TYR A 67 -24.14 -7.45 -7.97
N LEU A 68 -23.91 -7.16 -6.69
CA LEU A 68 -24.11 -5.82 -6.13
C LEU A 68 -23.18 -4.80 -6.79
N LYS A 69 -21.88 -5.12 -6.91
CA LYS A 69 -20.90 -4.28 -7.60
C LYS A 69 -21.35 -4.00 -9.03
N SER A 70 -21.71 -5.05 -9.78
CA SER A 70 -22.20 -4.93 -11.16
C SER A 70 -23.45 -4.05 -11.28
N LEU A 71 -24.44 -4.23 -10.40
CA LEU A 71 -25.65 -3.41 -10.39
C LEU A 71 -25.32 -1.93 -10.15
N ILE A 72 -24.55 -1.62 -9.10
CA ILE A 72 -24.18 -0.24 -8.76
C ILE A 72 -23.45 0.41 -9.93
N SER A 73 -22.52 -0.30 -10.56
CA SER A 73 -21.78 0.19 -11.72
C SER A 73 -22.64 0.46 -12.96
N THR A 74 -23.84 -0.11 -13.07
CA THR A 74 -24.82 0.29 -14.12
C THR A 74 -25.56 1.60 -13.82
N GLY A 75 -25.38 2.16 -12.61
CA GLY A 75 -26.13 3.30 -12.09
C GLY A 75 -27.33 2.92 -11.23
N PHE A 76 -27.49 1.63 -10.89
CA PHE A 76 -28.58 1.15 -10.02
C PHE A 76 -28.38 1.66 -8.59
N GLN A 77 -29.36 2.40 -8.07
CA GLN A 77 -29.33 2.89 -6.69
C GLN A 77 -29.81 1.80 -5.73
N MET A 78 -29.06 1.54 -4.66
CA MET A 78 -29.45 0.55 -3.66
C MET A 78 -30.60 1.05 -2.78
N PRO A 79 -31.58 0.19 -2.43
CA PRO A 79 -32.74 0.61 -1.65
C PRO A 79 -32.36 0.98 -0.22
N LYS A 80 -32.88 2.11 0.27
CA LYS A 80 -32.64 2.58 1.63
C LYS A 80 -33.67 2.03 2.62
N LYS A 81 -34.96 2.15 2.31
CA LYS A 81 -36.03 1.81 3.25
C LYS A 81 -37.33 1.33 2.62
N ASN A 82 -37.80 1.93 1.53
CA ASN A 82 -39.17 1.73 1.05
C ASN A 82 -39.18 0.91 -0.25
N ILE A 83 -39.85 -0.26 -0.23
CA ILE A 83 -39.87 -1.20 -1.36
C ILE A 83 -41.31 -1.45 -1.81
N LEU A 84 -41.59 -1.23 -3.09
CA LEU A 84 -42.87 -1.51 -3.72
C LEU A 84 -42.86 -2.87 -4.43
N LEU A 85 -43.91 -3.67 -4.23
CA LEU A 85 -44.08 -5.01 -4.78
C LEU A 85 -45.36 -5.08 -5.62
N SER A 86 -45.25 -5.54 -6.87
CA SER A 86 -46.40 -5.85 -7.72
C SER A 86 -46.14 -7.15 -8.45
N ILE A 87 -46.78 -8.24 -8.00
CA ILE A 87 -46.48 -9.60 -8.45
C ILE A 87 -47.74 -10.20 -9.05
N GLY A 88 -47.73 -10.46 -10.36
CA GLY A 88 -48.91 -10.97 -11.06
C GLY A 88 -49.17 -12.45 -10.78
N SER A 89 -48.18 -13.31 -10.99
CA SER A 89 -48.36 -14.76 -10.92
C SER A 89 -48.38 -15.29 -9.49
N TYR A 90 -49.36 -16.14 -9.16
CA TYR A 90 -49.40 -16.83 -7.86
C TYR A 90 -48.13 -17.66 -7.60
N LYS A 91 -47.60 -18.32 -8.63
CA LYS A 91 -46.34 -19.09 -8.52
C LYS A 91 -45.17 -18.21 -8.07
N GLU A 92 -45.05 -17.01 -8.61
CA GLU A 92 -43.98 -16.07 -8.27
C GLU A 92 -44.18 -15.47 -6.88
N LYS A 93 -45.44 -15.23 -6.46
CA LYS A 93 -45.76 -14.81 -5.09
C LYS A 93 -45.26 -15.82 -4.06
N VAL A 94 -45.57 -17.10 -4.27
CA VAL A 94 -45.10 -18.18 -3.40
C VAL A 94 -43.57 -18.31 -3.43
N GLU A 95 -42.96 -18.21 -4.60
CA GLU A 95 -41.50 -18.31 -4.75
C GLU A 95 -40.75 -17.16 -4.06
N LEU A 96 -41.29 -15.93 -4.11
CA LEU A 96 -40.65 -14.74 -3.55
C LEU A 96 -40.98 -14.53 -2.07
N LEU A 97 -42.03 -15.17 -1.54
CA LEU A 97 -42.49 -15.00 -0.15
C LEU A 97 -41.37 -15.13 0.91
N PRO A 98 -40.45 -16.12 0.85
CA PRO A 98 -39.34 -16.20 1.81
C PRO A 98 -38.40 -14.98 1.74
N SER A 99 -38.22 -14.42 0.54
CA SER A 99 -37.37 -13.24 0.34
C SER A 99 -38.07 -11.97 0.84
N ILE A 100 -39.40 -11.88 0.68
CA ILE A 100 -40.21 -10.78 1.21
C ILE A 100 -40.17 -10.75 2.74
N LYS A 101 -40.30 -11.92 3.39
CA LYS A 101 -40.13 -12.06 4.85
C LYS A 101 -38.77 -11.56 5.31
N LYS A 102 -37.70 -11.98 4.63
CA LYS A 102 -36.34 -11.53 4.91
C LYS A 102 -36.17 -10.01 4.79
N MET A 103 -36.77 -9.38 3.77
CA MET A 103 -36.75 -7.91 3.65
C MET A 103 -37.47 -7.22 4.83
N TYR A 104 -38.60 -7.76 5.27
CA TYR A 104 -39.30 -7.22 6.43
C TYR A 104 -38.45 -7.34 7.71
N GLU A 105 -37.79 -8.49 7.92
CA GLU A 105 -36.87 -8.73 9.05
C GLU A 105 -35.66 -7.79 9.04
N LEU A 106 -35.17 -7.38 7.86
CA LEU A 106 -34.11 -6.38 7.71
C LEU A 106 -34.57 -4.94 7.99
N GLY A 107 -35.86 -4.71 8.25
CA GLY A 107 -36.41 -3.39 8.61
C GLY A 107 -36.88 -2.53 7.43
N TYR A 108 -37.03 -3.10 6.23
CA TYR A 108 -37.61 -2.38 5.10
C TYR A 108 -39.12 -2.17 5.26
N SER A 109 -39.61 -1.00 4.86
CA SER A 109 -41.05 -0.72 4.75
C SER A 109 -41.56 -1.26 3.42
N LEU A 110 -42.46 -2.24 3.49
CA LEU A 110 -43.02 -2.87 2.30
C LEU A 110 -44.32 -2.19 1.88
N PHE A 111 -44.46 -1.99 0.57
CA PHE A 111 -45.67 -1.50 -0.10
C PHE A 111 -46.06 -2.50 -1.20
N ALA A 112 -47.35 -2.68 -1.46
CA ALA A 112 -47.81 -3.58 -2.52
C ALA A 112 -49.15 -3.17 -3.16
N THR A 113 -49.35 -3.61 -4.41
CA THR A 113 -50.64 -3.55 -5.11
C THR A 113 -51.67 -4.49 -4.50
N ALA A 114 -52.98 -4.22 -4.67
CA ALA A 114 -54.09 -4.91 -3.97
C ALA A 114 -53.88 -6.41 -3.80
N GLY A 115 -53.88 -7.15 -4.91
CA GLY A 115 -53.76 -8.60 -4.87
C GLY A 115 -52.39 -9.12 -4.42
N THR A 116 -51.36 -8.28 -4.40
CA THR A 116 -50.04 -8.63 -3.84
C THR A 116 -50.02 -8.38 -2.33
N ALA A 117 -50.64 -7.29 -1.87
CA ALA A 117 -50.78 -6.93 -0.47
C ALA A 117 -51.61 -7.97 0.30
N ASP A 118 -52.78 -8.34 -0.23
CA ASP A 118 -53.67 -9.34 0.37
C ASP A 118 -52.92 -10.67 0.61
N PHE A 119 -52.23 -11.16 -0.43
CA PHE A 119 -51.45 -12.39 -0.34
C PHE A 119 -50.34 -12.30 0.72
N ILE A 120 -49.58 -11.21 0.75
CA ILE A 120 -48.46 -11.06 1.69
C ILE A 120 -48.98 -10.93 3.14
N GLN A 121 -50.08 -10.21 3.33
CA GLN A 121 -50.71 -10.01 4.64
C GLN A 121 -51.31 -11.32 5.19
N GLU A 122 -51.96 -12.13 4.36
CA GLU A 122 -52.43 -13.48 4.73
C GLU A 122 -51.29 -14.40 5.22
N HIS A 123 -50.07 -14.17 4.74
CA HIS A 123 -48.88 -14.95 5.13
C HIS A 123 -48.10 -14.32 6.30
N GLY A 124 -48.70 -13.35 7.00
CA GLY A 124 -48.22 -12.81 8.27
C GLY A 124 -47.16 -11.72 8.16
N VAL A 125 -47.00 -11.08 6.99
CA VAL A 125 -46.05 -9.97 6.81
C VAL A 125 -46.80 -8.65 6.70
N PRO A 126 -46.55 -7.69 7.60
CA PRO A 126 -47.14 -6.35 7.50
C PRO A 126 -46.70 -5.63 6.23
N ILE A 127 -47.67 -5.15 5.45
CA ILE A 127 -47.43 -4.45 4.19
C ILE A 127 -48.46 -3.34 3.99
N LYS A 128 -48.02 -2.22 3.40
CA LYS A 128 -48.90 -1.09 3.08
C LYS A 128 -49.45 -1.24 1.67
N TYR A 129 -50.73 -0.95 1.50
CA TYR A 129 -51.40 -1.03 0.21
C TYR A 129 -51.19 0.26 -0.61
N LEU A 130 -50.85 0.12 -1.89
CA LEU A 130 -50.77 1.20 -2.89
C LEU A 130 -51.39 0.75 -4.22
N GLU A 131 -52.20 1.60 -4.86
CA GLU A 131 -52.88 1.28 -6.12
C GLU A 131 -52.74 2.43 -7.12
N LEU A 132 -52.86 2.10 -8.41
CA LEU A 132 -53.02 3.11 -9.45
C LEU A 132 -54.47 3.61 -9.45
N LEU A 133 -54.66 4.83 -8.93
CA LEU A 133 -55.94 5.52 -8.86
C LEU A 133 -56.27 6.22 -10.19
N ASN A 134 -57.56 6.50 -10.44
CA ASN A 134 -57.98 7.34 -11.55
C ASN A 134 -57.84 8.83 -11.18
N GLU A 135 -57.81 9.73 -12.17
CA GLU A 135 -57.59 11.18 -11.95
C GLU A 135 -58.56 11.79 -10.92
N ASP A 136 -59.83 11.38 -10.91
CA ASP A 136 -60.84 11.85 -9.95
C ASP A 136 -60.63 11.32 -8.50
N GLU A 137 -59.88 10.23 -8.33
CA GLU A 137 -59.63 9.57 -7.04
C GLU A 137 -58.30 10.00 -6.38
N GLU A 138 -57.37 10.56 -7.17
CA GLU A 138 -56.04 10.99 -6.70
C GLU A 138 -56.13 12.17 -5.72
N GLU A 139 -57.08 13.09 -5.91
CA GLU A 139 -57.28 14.26 -5.02
C GLU A 139 -57.81 13.89 -3.62
N GLN A 140 -58.51 12.75 -3.48
CA GLN A 140 -59.16 12.34 -2.23
C GLN A 140 -58.40 11.25 -1.47
N LYS A 141 -57.53 10.49 -2.13
CA LYS A 141 -56.80 9.34 -1.57
C LYS A 141 -55.31 9.34 -1.90
N ALA A 142 -54.70 10.53 -1.91
CA ALA A 142 -53.28 10.78 -2.12
C ALA A 142 -52.34 9.79 -1.39
N GLU A 143 -52.65 9.47 -0.13
CA GLU A 143 -51.84 8.57 0.71
C GLU A 143 -51.73 7.13 0.17
N TYR A 144 -52.70 6.68 -0.63
CA TYR A 144 -52.75 5.34 -1.23
C TYR A 144 -52.35 5.33 -2.71
N SER A 145 -52.02 6.49 -3.29
CA SER A 145 -51.69 6.63 -4.70
C SER A 145 -50.28 6.13 -5.00
N LEU A 146 -50.17 5.03 -5.74
CA LEU A 146 -48.89 4.54 -6.25
C LEU A 146 -48.18 5.62 -7.08
N THR A 147 -48.95 6.38 -7.87
CA THR A 147 -48.46 7.47 -8.72
C THR A 147 -47.71 8.52 -7.90
N GLN A 148 -48.31 8.97 -6.81
CA GLN A 148 -47.76 10.01 -5.95
C GLN A 148 -46.57 9.54 -5.14
N HIS A 149 -46.57 8.28 -4.69
CA HIS A 149 -45.43 7.69 -3.99
C HIS A 149 -44.20 7.55 -4.88
N LEU A 150 -44.37 7.21 -6.17
CA LEU A 150 -43.27 7.23 -7.14
C LEU A 150 -42.82 8.66 -7.46
N ALA A 151 -43.76 9.58 -7.72
CA ALA A 151 -43.43 10.96 -8.10
C ALA A 151 -42.71 11.75 -6.98
N ASN A 152 -43.03 11.47 -5.72
CA ASN A 152 -42.40 12.10 -4.56
C ASN A 152 -41.15 11.36 -4.06
N ASN A 153 -40.62 10.38 -4.83
CA ASN A 153 -39.46 9.56 -4.45
C ASN A 153 -39.61 8.89 -3.07
N LEU A 154 -40.82 8.47 -2.71
CA LEU A 154 -41.08 7.74 -1.47
C LEU A 154 -40.76 6.25 -1.59
N ILE A 155 -40.50 5.74 -2.79
CA ILE A 155 -40.15 4.34 -3.07
C ILE A 155 -38.70 4.29 -3.58
N ASP A 156 -37.86 3.49 -2.93
CA ASP A 156 -36.45 3.31 -3.29
C ASP A 156 -36.22 2.15 -4.27
N LEU A 157 -37.14 1.19 -4.33
CA LEU A 157 -37.07 0.03 -5.22
C LEU A 157 -38.47 -0.44 -5.60
N TYR A 158 -38.68 -0.71 -6.89
CA TYR A 158 -39.89 -1.34 -7.40
C TYR A 158 -39.60 -2.74 -7.96
N ILE A 159 -40.20 -3.76 -7.37
CA ILE A 159 -40.19 -5.13 -7.90
C ILE A 159 -41.54 -5.39 -8.58
N ASN A 160 -41.54 -5.38 -9.91
CA ASN A 160 -42.73 -5.61 -10.74
C ASN A 160 -42.56 -6.91 -11.53
N LEU A 161 -43.23 -7.99 -11.11
CA LEU A 161 -43.22 -9.27 -11.82
C LEU A 161 -44.50 -9.39 -12.67
N PRO A 162 -44.44 -9.11 -13.98
CA PRO A 162 -45.62 -9.15 -14.84
C PRO A 162 -46.15 -10.58 -14.98
N SER A 163 -47.46 -10.76 -14.85
CA SER A 163 -48.10 -12.04 -15.21
C SER A 163 -47.88 -12.31 -16.70
N SER A 164 -47.47 -13.54 -17.05
CA SER A 164 -47.29 -13.97 -18.44
C SER A 164 -48.55 -13.64 -19.28
N ASN A 165 -48.47 -12.59 -20.09
CA ASN A 165 -49.48 -12.31 -21.10
C ASN A 165 -49.36 -13.39 -22.18
N ARG A 166 -50.23 -14.41 -22.12
CA ARG A 166 -50.36 -15.46 -23.15
C ARG A 166 -50.78 -14.90 -24.52
N PHE A 167 -51.05 -13.60 -24.63
CA PHE A 167 -51.40 -12.90 -25.86
C PHE A 167 -50.68 -11.56 -25.95
N ARG A 168 -49.62 -11.48 -26.75
CA ARG A 168 -49.06 -10.22 -27.27
C ARG A 168 -50.07 -9.68 -28.29
N ARG A 169 -51.13 -8.98 -27.82
CA ARG A 169 -52.04 -8.24 -28.71
C ARG A 169 -51.41 -6.88 -29.07
N PRO A 170 -51.62 -6.35 -30.28
CA PRO A 170 -50.88 -5.21 -30.80
C PRO A 170 -51.29 -3.90 -30.12
N ALA A 171 -50.30 -3.03 -29.86
CA ALA A 171 -50.27 -1.56 -29.84
C ALA A 171 -51.37 -0.70 -29.15
N SER A 172 -52.56 -1.19 -28.79
CA SER A 172 -53.68 -0.34 -28.36
C SER A 172 -54.13 -0.50 -26.90
N TYR A 173 -53.51 -1.38 -26.12
CA TYR A 173 -53.86 -1.56 -24.69
C TYR A 173 -52.64 -1.35 -23.80
N VAL A 174 -52.46 -0.10 -23.36
CA VAL A 174 -51.47 0.28 -22.35
C VAL A 174 -51.92 -0.32 -21.01
N SER A 175 -51.33 -1.44 -20.59
CA SER A 175 -51.69 -2.07 -19.32
C SER A 175 -51.35 -1.17 -18.12
N LYS A 176 -52.10 -1.29 -17.02
CA LYS A 176 -51.77 -0.61 -15.75
C LYS A 176 -50.34 -0.95 -15.30
N GLY A 177 -49.90 -2.20 -15.50
CA GLY A 177 -48.54 -2.65 -15.22
C GLY A 177 -47.48 -1.91 -16.03
N TYR A 178 -47.69 -1.73 -17.34
CA TYR A 178 -46.82 -0.93 -18.20
C TYR A 178 -46.68 0.50 -17.67
N ARG A 179 -47.80 1.17 -17.33
CA ARG A 179 -47.78 2.56 -16.84
C ARG A 179 -46.91 2.70 -15.60
N THR A 180 -47.13 1.86 -14.59
CA THR A 180 -46.36 1.93 -13.33
C THR A 180 -44.87 1.64 -13.51
N ARG A 181 -44.51 0.68 -14.37
CA ARG A 181 -43.10 0.40 -14.68
C ARG A 181 -42.44 1.56 -15.41
N ARG A 182 -43.15 2.16 -16.37
CA ARG A 182 -42.66 3.32 -17.12
C ARG A 182 -42.40 4.50 -16.19
N MET A 183 -43.35 4.79 -15.31
CA MET A 183 -43.21 5.82 -14.29
C MET A 183 -42.03 5.58 -13.37
N ALA A 184 -41.80 4.33 -12.93
CA ALA A 184 -40.63 4.04 -12.10
C ALA A 184 -39.32 4.40 -12.81
N VAL A 185 -39.19 4.06 -14.09
CA VAL A 185 -38.00 4.46 -14.86
C VAL A 185 -37.94 5.98 -15.07
N ASP A 186 -39.07 6.64 -15.31
CA ASP A 186 -39.13 8.10 -15.53
C ASP A 186 -38.76 8.90 -14.28
N TYR A 187 -39.16 8.41 -13.11
CA TYR A 187 -38.76 8.96 -11.80
C TYR A 187 -37.44 8.39 -11.28
N ALA A 188 -36.68 7.67 -12.12
CA ALA A 188 -35.39 7.06 -11.77
C ALA A 188 -35.44 6.13 -10.54
N VAL A 189 -36.60 5.53 -10.26
CA VAL A 189 -36.77 4.47 -9.26
C VAL A 189 -36.26 3.14 -9.83
N PRO A 190 -35.29 2.49 -9.18
CA PRO A 190 -34.78 1.18 -9.58
C PRO A 190 -35.90 0.16 -9.77
N LEU A 191 -35.87 -0.56 -10.90
CA LEU A 191 -36.93 -1.50 -11.31
C LEU A 191 -36.36 -2.90 -11.55
N ILE A 192 -36.98 -3.91 -10.94
CA ILE A 192 -36.68 -5.33 -11.17
C ILE A 192 -37.90 -6.06 -11.69
N THR A 193 -37.74 -6.74 -12.84
CA THR A 193 -38.83 -7.44 -13.52
C THR A 193 -38.67 -8.96 -13.59
N ASN A 194 -37.66 -9.53 -12.92
CA ASN A 194 -37.40 -10.96 -12.90
C ASN A 194 -37.30 -11.50 -11.47
N VAL A 195 -38.01 -12.59 -11.19
CA VAL A 195 -38.06 -13.21 -9.85
C VAL A 195 -36.69 -13.70 -9.36
N LYS A 196 -35.83 -14.22 -10.25
CA LYS A 196 -34.50 -14.72 -9.88
C LYS A 196 -33.56 -13.58 -9.50
N ASN A 197 -33.61 -12.47 -10.25
CA ASN A 197 -32.84 -11.26 -9.95
C ASN A 197 -33.29 -10.63 -8.64
N ALA A 198 -34.61 -10.57 -8.39
CA ALA A 198 -35.15 -10.10 -7.13
C ALA A 198 -34.63 -10.94 -5.95
N LYS A 199 -34.69 -12.27 -6.03
CA LYS A 199 -34.15 -13.18 -5.01
C LYS A 199 -32.66 -12.97 -4.77
N LEU A 200 -31.87 -12.83 -5.85
CA LEU A 200 -30.44 -12.60 -5.76
C LEU A 200 -30.12 -11.26 -5.09
N LEU A 201 -30.81 -10.18 -5.47
CA LEU A 201 -30.64 -8.87 -4.85
C LEU A 201 -30.97 -8.92 -3.35
N ILE A 202 -32.12 -9.47 -2.99
CA ILE A 202 -32.59 -9.52 -1.59
C ILE A 202 -31.61 -10.32 -0.73
N GLU A 203 -31.15 -11.46 -1.23
CA GLU A 203 -30.16 -12.27 -0.53
C GLU A 203 -28.80 -11.55 -0.41
N ALA A 204 -28.40 -10.78 -1.42
CA ALA A 204 -27.17 -9.99 -1.37
C ALA A 204 -27.27 -8.83 -0.36
N LEU A 205 -28.40 -8.12 -0.32
CA LEU A 205 -28.67 -7.06 0.67
C LEU A 205 -28.67 -7.62 2.10
N ALA A 206 -29.27 -8.79 2.30
CA ALA A 206 -29.33 -9.44 3.61
C ALA A 206 -27.95 -9.81 4.18
N ARG A 207 -26.94 -9.99 3.32
CA ARG A 207 -25.57 -10.36 3.72
C ARG A 207 -24.73 -9.17 4.16
N ASN A 208 -25.19 -7.94 3.91
CA ASN A 208 -24.50 -6.69 4.26
C ASN A 208 -22.99 -6.73 3.93
N ILE A 209 -22.68 -7.08 2.69
CA ILE A 209 -21.30 -7.28 2.21
C ILE A 209 -20.63 -5.91 2.03
N ALA A 210 -19.41 -5.75 2.53
CA ALA A 210 -18.59 -4.56 2.27
C ALA A 210 -18.20 -4.55 0.78
N LEU A 211 -18.40 -3.40 0.12
CA LEU A 211 -18.18 -3.24 -1.33
C LEU A 211 -16.93 -2.40 -1.61
N ASP A 212 -15.86 -2.65 -0.85
CA ASP A 212 -14.59 -1.97 -1.02
C ASP A 212 -13.94 -2.35 -2.36
N VAL A 213 -13.20 -1.40 -2.94
CA VAL A 213 -12.42 -1.63 -4.16
C VAL A 213 -11.10 -2.26 -3.76
N SER A 214 -10.81 -3.43 -4.31
CA SER A 214 -9.63 -4.25 -4.02
C SER A 214 -8.87 -4.61 -5.30
N SER A 215 -7.71 -5.26 -5.16
CA SER A 215 -6.94 -5.81 -6.28
C SER A 215 -7.70 -6.88 -7.08
N ILE A 216 -8.81 -7.42 -6.57
CA ILE A 216 -9.68 -8.36 -7.29
C ILE A 216 -10.60 -7.64 -8.28
N ASP A 217 -10.91 -6.37 -8.02
CA ASP A 217 -11.82 -5.59 -8.86
C ASP A 217 -11.15 -5.06 -10.14
N ALA A 218 -9.82 -5.14 -10.21
CA ALA A 218 -9.03 -4.70 -11.35
C ALA A 218 -7.94 -5.71 -11.67
N GLN A 219 -7.89 -6.18 -12.92
CA GLN A 219 -6.76 -6.96 -13.41
C GLN A 219 -5.77 -6.01 -14.09
N THR A 220 -4.62 -5.82 -13.47
CA THR A 220 -3.50 -5.10 -14.07
C THR A 220 -2.65 -6.07 -14.89
N SER A 221 -1.85 -5.55 -15.83
CA SER A 221 -0.95 -6.36 -16.65
C SER A 221 0.38 -6.68 -15.95
N HIS A 222 0.49 -6.38 -14.67
CA HIS A 222 1.72 -6.39 -13.89
C HIS A 222 1.44 -6.94 -12.50
N ASN A 223 2.43 -7.59 -11.89
CA ASN A 223 2.30 -8.13 -10.54
C ASN A 223 2.69 -7.06 -9.51
N THR A 224 1.72 -6.65 -8.70
CA THR A 224 1.93 -5.74 -7.56
C THR A 224 2.02 -6.56 -6.28
N ILE A 225 3.01 -6.26 -5.44
CA ILE A 225 3.14 -6.83 -4.10
C ILE A 225 3.03 -5.73 -3.05
N GLU A 226 2.46 -6.07 -1.89
CA GLU A 226 2.46 -5.20 -0.72
C GLU A 226 3.63 -5.57 0.21
N MET A 227 4.36 -4.56 0.67
CA MET A 227 5.51 -4.68 1.57
C MET A 227 5.39 -3.65 2.70
N PRO A 228 6.03 -3.85 3.86
CA PRO A 228 6.11 -2.80 4.86
C PRO A 228 6.93 -1.60 4.37
N GLY A 229 6.70 -0.43 4.97
CA GLY A 229 7.39 0.80 4.65
C GLY A 229 8.89 0.71 4.93
N LEU A 230 9.74 0.90 3.92
CA LEU A 230 11.17 0.64 4.06
C LEU A 230 11.86 1.66 4.99
N VAL A 231 12.96 1.22 5.60
CA VAL A 231 13.77 1.96 6.56
C VAL A 231 15.18 2.09 6.02
N ASN A 232 15.64 3.33 5.79
CA ASN A 232 17.03 3.58 5.44
C ASN A 232 17.82 4.02 6.67
N ILE A 233 18.74 3.16 7.13
CA ILE A 233 19.57 3.39 8.33
C ILE A 233 20.70 4.40 8.13
N SER A 234 21.01 4.76 6.88
CA SER A 234 22.09 5.69 6.56
C SER A 234 21.67 6.63 5.44
N THR A 235 21.12 7.78 5.81
CA THR A 235 20.66 8.83 4.90
C THR A 235 21.62 9.99 4.89
N PHE A 236 22.21 10.27 3.72
CA PHE A 236 23.12 11.40 3.53
C PHE A 236 22.35 12.65 3.10
N ILE A 237 22.60 13.77 3.77
CA ILE A 237 22.07 15.08 3.39
C ILE A 237 23.26 15.95 2.92
N PRO A 238 23.26 16.44 1.65
CA PRO A 238 24.44 17.09 1.06
C PRO A 238 24.97 18.29 1.85
N SER A 239 24.08 19.12 2.39
CA SER A 239 24.43 20.22 3.28
C SER A 239 23.34 20.49 4.31
N LEU A 240 23.74 20.73 5.56
CA LEU A 240 22.90 21.20 6.65
C LEU A 240 23.08 22.71 6.93
N GLU A 241 23.98 23.39 6.23
CA GLU A 241 24.30 24.81 6.42
C GLU A 241 24.10 25.63 5.11
N GLY A 242 23.79 26.93 5.21
CA GLY A 242 23.69 27.84 4.05
C GLY A 242 22.26 28.19 3.61
N GLN A 243 22.08 28.58 2.34
CA GLN A 243 20.83 29.22 1.85
C GLN A 243 19.66 28.26 1.51
N SER A 244 19.79 26.93 1.65
CA SER A 244 18.66 26.00 1.42
C SER A 244 18.68 24.66 2.19
N PRO A 245 19.01 24.58 3.50
CA PRO A 245 18.93 23.32 4.27
C PRO A 245 17.55 22.65 4.22
N ALA A 246 16.48 23.44 4.33
CA ALA A 246 15.11 22.93 4.27
C ALA A 246 14.81 22.21 2.94
N TYR A 247 15.33 22.73 1.81
CA TYR A 247 15.21 22.08 0.51
C TYR A 247 15.92 20.73 0.46
N ASN A 248 17.11 20.61 1.07
CA ASN A 248 17.85 19.35 1.07
C ASN A 248 17.13 18.26 1.88
N PHE A 249 16.54 18.61 3.03
CA PHE A 249 15.69 17.69 3.79
C PHE A 249 14.42 17.34 3.02
N GLU A 250 13.75 18.34 2.46
CA GLU A 250 12.51 18.16 1.70
C GLU A 250 12.70 17.22 0.53
N GLU A 251 13.66 17.52 -0.34
CA GLU A 251 13.85 16.79 -1.57
C GLU A 251 14.44 15.39 -1.30
N THR A 252 15.30 15.23 -0.29
CA THR A 252 15.79 13.90 0.12
C THR A 252 14.64 13.04 0.65
N THR A 253 13.84 13.57 1.56
CA THR A 253 12.75 12.79 2.20
C THR A 253 11.61 12.54 1.23
N LYS A 254 11.30 13.47 0.33
CA LYS A 254 10.38 13.23 -0.79
C LYS A 254 10.90 12.11 -1.67
N THR A 255 12.16 12.16 -2.10
CA THR A 255 12.73 11.10 -2.95
C THR A 255 12.73 9.74 -2.22
N ALA A 256 12.99 9.74 -0.92
CA ALA A 256 12.92 8.54 -0.08
C ALA A 256 11.50 7.94 -0.05
N VAL A 257 10.47 8.73 0.26
CA VAL A 257 9.06 8.28 0.23
C VAL A 257 8.68 7.80 -1.15
N ALA A 258 8.99 8.56 -2.19
CA ALA A 258 8.74 8.16 -3.58
C ALA A 258 9.38 6.81 -3.95
N SER A 259 10.48 6.45 -3.29
CA SER A 259 11.21 5.19 -3.48
C SER A 259 10.82 4.10 -2.46
N GLY A 260 9.74 4.32 -1.69
CA GLY A 260 9.18 3.35 -0.75
C GLY A 260 9.75 3.40 0.67
N PHE A 261 10.63 4.35 0.97
CA PHE A 261 11.20 4.53 2.32
C PHE A 261 10.33 5.45 3.15
N THR A 262 9.82 4.93 4.27
CA THR A 262 8.96 5.66 5.21
C THR A 262 9.72 6.16 6.43
N PHE A 263 10.94 5.64 6.67
CA PHE A 263 11.84 6.09 7.72
C PHE A 263 13.25 6.38 7.18
N THR A 264 13.83 7.50 7.63
CA THR A 264 15.23 7.86 7.32
C THR A 264 16.04 8.19 8.59
N SER A 265 17.11 7.43 8.83
CA SER A 265 18.13 7.80 9.84
C SER A 265 19.15 8.73 9.20
N ILE A 266 19.23 9.96 9.68
CA ILE A 266 20.01 11.04 9.10
C ILE A 266 21.43 10.98 9.65
N LEU A 267 22.40 10.83 8.75
CA LEU A 267 23.81 10.82 9.11
C LEU A 267 24.25 12.19 9.65
N PRO A 268 25.12 12.25 10.67
CA PRO A 268 25.68 13.49 11.18
C PRO A 268 26.89 13.94 10.36
N LEU A 269 26.83 13.75 9.04
CA LEU A 269 27.89 14.00 8.08
C LEU A 269 27.32 14.69 6.84
N SER A 270 28.03 15.68 6.32
CA SER A 270 27.82 16.28 5.00
C SER A 270 29.09 16.17 4.15
N SER A 271 29.07 16.75 2.95
CA SER A 271 30.26 16.88 2.10
C SER A 271 31.41 17.65 2.80
N ASP A 272 31.08 18.52 3.76
CA ASP A 272 32.03 19.39 4.46
C ASP A 272 32.56 18.76 5.78
N GLY A 273 32.06 17.58 6.17
CA GLY A 273 32.49 16.86 7.38
C GLY A 273 31.36 16.62 8.40
N PRO A 274 31.70 16.37 9.68
CA PRO A 274 30.72 16.19 10.75
C PRO A 274 29.85 17.43 10.97
N THR A 275 28.54 17.26 10.93
CA THR A 275 27.57 18.37 11.00
C THR A 275 26.84 18.46 12.34
N ILE A 276 26.55 17.32 12.96
CA ILE A 276 25.83 17.25 14.25
C ILE A 276 26.79 16.66 15.28
N VAL A 277 27.39 17.51 16.13
CA VAL A 277 28.43 17.11 17.08
C VAL A 277 28.11 17.49 18.53
N ASP A 278 27.07 18.30 18.75
CA ASP A 278 26.66 18.82 20.06
C ASP A 278 25.18 19.26 20.05
N ALA A 279 24.69 19.73 21.21
CA ALA A 279 23.31 20.22 21.34
C ALA A 279 23.00 21.44 20.46
N ARG A 280 24.00 22.29 20.19
CA ARG A 280 23.82 23.51 19.39
C ARG A 280 23.62 23.18 17.93
N SER A 281 24.48 22.32 17.37
CA SER A 281 24.38 21.82 16.00
C SER A 281 23.12 20.99 15.79
N LEU A 282 22.74 20.16 16.78
CA LEU A 282 21.46 19.44 16.75
C LEU A 282 20.26 20.41 16.72
N SER A 283 20.24 21.44 17.56
CA SER A 283 19.17 22.46 17.55
C SER A 283 19.08 23.18 16.19
N LYS A 284 20.22 23.53 15.59
CA LYS A 284 20.25 24.13 14.25
C LYS A 284 19.70 23.19 13.17
N ALA A 285 20.00 21.89 13.27
CA ALA A 285 19.47 20.89 12.35
C ALA A 285 17.94 20.79 12.47
N HIS A 286 17.40 20.84 13.69
CA HIS A 286 15.95 20.88 13.93
C HIS A 286 15.30 22.16 13.40
N GLU A 287 15.91 23.32 13.64
CA GLU A 287 15.43 24.60 13.10
C GLU A 287 15.38 24.56 11.56
N SER A 288 16.34 23.90 10.93
CA SER A 288 16.43 23.75 9.47
C SER A 288 15.35 22.85 8.87
N LEU A 289 14.66 22.03 9.67
CA LEU A 289 13.61 21.13 9.18
C LEU A 289 12.33 21.87 8.79
N HIS A 290 11.98 23.01 9.42
CA HIS A 290 10.86 23.91 9.07
C HIS A 290 9.53 23.26 8.59
N GLY A 291 9.19 22.04 9.02
CA GLY A 291 8.02 21.32 8.50
C GLY A 291 8.18 20.85 7.04
N SER A 292 9.40 20.47 6.66
CA SER A 292 9.81 20.04 5.31
C SER A 292 10.22 18.56 5.27
N ILE A 293 9.74 17.72 6.19
CA ILE A 293 10.12 16.30 6.28
C ILE A 293 8.96 15.37 5.95
N PHE A 294 9.15 14.51 4.95
CA PHE A 294 8.07 13.64 4.43
C PHE A 294 8.16 12.19 4.94
N THR A 295 9.28 11.78 5.51
CA THR A 295 9.47 10.48 6.19
C THR A 295 9.49 10.68 7.69
N ASP A 296 9.16 9.65 8.46
CA ASP A 296 9.65 9.60 9.84
C ASP A 296 11.18 9.56 9.84
N PHE A 297 11.81 10.07 10.90
CA PHE A 297 13.26 10.23 10.89
C PHE A 297 13.87 10.19 12.29
N ALA A 298 15.19 10.05 12.32
CA ALA A 298 15.97 10.28 13.53
C ALA A 298 17.32 10.90 13.18
N PHE A 299 17.82 11.77 14.06
CA PHE A 299 19.19 12.23 13.98
C PHE A 299 20.14 11.27 14.70
N SER A 300 21.36 11.17 14.18
CA SER A 300 22.52 10.65 14.90
C SER A 300 23.43 11.80 15.30
N VAL A 301 24.34 11.58 16.24
CA VAL A 301 25.39 12.55 16.63
C VAL A 301 26.77 12.01 16.30
N ALA A 302 27.64 12.82 15.70
CA ALA A 302 29.01 12.45 15.37
C ALA A 302 29.95 12.63 16.58
N ALA A 303 30.78 11.63 16.82
CA ALA A 303 31.90 11.70 17.74
C ALA A 303 33.06 12.50 17.11
N THR A 304 33.67 13.39 17.89
CA THR A 304 34.90 14.11 17.59
C THR A 304 35.92 13.89 18.73
N GLU A 305 37.13 14.43 18.62
CA GLU A 305 38.17 14.24 19.65
C GLU A 305 37.74 14.73 21.05
N ASP A 306 37.00 15.84 21.12
CA ASP A 306 36.78 16.57 22.38
C ASP A 306 35.31 16.62 22.85
N ASN A 307 34.36 16.02 22.13
CA ASN A 307 32.93 16.18 22.43
C ASN A 307 32.29 15.07 23.30
N ALA A 308 33.08 14.15 23.86
CA ALA A 308 32.55 13.01 24.62
C ALA A 308 31.69 13.41 25.84
N ASN A 309 31.99 14.55 26.46
CA ASN A 309 31.21 15.10 27.58
C ASN A 309 29.95 15.86 27.11
N LEU A 310 29.91 16.29 25.85
CA LEU A 310 28.80 17.08 25.29
C LEU A 310 27.69 16.18 24.73
N ILE A 311 28.06 14.99 24.22
CA ILE A 311 27.12 14.07 23.58
C ILE A 311 26.11 13.45 24.56
N GLU A 312 26.44 13.37 25.86
CA GLU A 312 25.53 12.84 26.88
C GLU A 312 24.23 13.65 26.93
N HIS A 313 24.33 14.98 26.80
CA HIS A 313 23.19 15.90 26.82
C HIS A 313 22.25 15.77 25.62
N VAL A 314 22.71 15.25 24.50
CA VAL A 314 21.89 15.04 23.28
C VAL A 314 21.47 13.59 23.10
N SER A 315 22.01 12.67 23.91
CA SER A 315 21.74 11.24 23.79
C SER A 315 20.25 10.90 23.88
N GLY A 316 19.43 11.68 24.59
CA GLY A 316 17.97 11.50 24.63
C GLY A 316 17.25 11.87 23.33
N LEU A 317 17.82 12.79 22.54
CA LEU A 317 17.22 13.35 21.32
C LEU A 317 17.76 12.71 20.04
N THR A 318 18.79 11.87 20.12
CA THR A 318 19.37 11.18 18.95
C THR A 318 19.18 9.67 19.04
N SER A 319 19.16 8.99 17.90
CA SER A 319 19.00 7.52 17.83
C SER A 319 20.30 6.77 18.03
N ALA A 320 21.43 7.32 17.57
CA ALA A 320 22.72 6.66 17.58
C ALA A 320 23.89 7.64 17.75
N LEU A 321 25.00 7.10 18.24
CA LEU A 321 26.32 7.74 18.16
C LEU A 321 27.02 7.24 16.90
N TYR A 322 27.47 8.16 16.07
CA TYR A 322 28.23 7.86 14.86
C TYR A 322 29.72 8.12 15.12
N LEU A 323 30.56 7.11 14.92
CA LEU A 323 32.03 7.15 15.05
C LEU A 323 32.66 7.22 13.66
N PRO A 324 33.05 8.41 13.17
CA PRO A 324 33.59 8.58 11.84
C PRO A 324 35.04 8.06 11.75
N SER A 325 35.35 7.38 10.65
CA SER A 325 36.66 6.82 10.34
C SER A 325 37.76 7.89 10.32
N LYS A 326 37.43 9.11 9.90
CA LYS A 326 38.36 10.24 9.74
C LYS A 326 38.34 11.26 10.88
N ALA A 327 37.50 11.09 11.90
CA ALA A 327 37.29 12.14 12.90
C ALA A 327 38.36 12.24 13.99
N PHE A 328 39.26 11.25 14.07
CA PHE A 328 40.26 11.19 15.11
C PHE A 328 41.67 11.19 14.52
N GLY A 329 42.55 12.01 15.09
CA GLY A 329 43.97 12.11 14.82
C GLY A 329 44.79 10.99 15.50
N PRO A 330 46.05 11.25 15.87
CA PRO A 330 46.97 10.19 16.33
C PRO A 330 46.56 9.48 17.63
N GLU A 331 45.71 10.08 18.47
CA GLU A 331 45.19 9.50 19.72
C GLU A 331 43.81 8.83 19.57
N LYS A 332 43.50 8.34 18.36
CA LYS A 332 42.19 7.78 17.97
C LYS A 332 41.58 6.77 18.94
N LEU A 333 42.38 5.86 19.48
CA LEU A 333 41.87 4.83 20.39
C LEU A 333 41.40 5.41 21.73
N SER A 334 42.12 6.40 22.27
CA SER A 334 41.80 7.03 23.56
C SER A 334 40.50 7.84 23.47
N ALA A 335 40.39 8.66 22.42
CA ALA A 335 39.18 9.43 22.16
C ALA A 335 37.97 8.52 21.94
N ALA A 336 38.09 7.49 21.09
CA ALA A 336 37.03 6.52 20.88
C ALA A 336 36.65 5.80 22.20
N SER A 337 37.62 5.34 22.99
CA SER A 337 37.36 4.69 24.28
C SER A 337 36.54 5.56 25.23
N THR A 338 36.78 6.87 25.22
CA THR A 338 36.03 7.83 26.06
C THR A 338 34.57 7.91 25.62
N HIS A 339 34.31 7.90 24.31
CA HIS A 339 32.96 7.84 23.74
C HIS A 339 32.22 6.54 24.08
N PHE A 340 32.90 5.39 24.01
CA PHE A 340 32.31 4.10 24.42
C PHE A 340 31.93 4.09 25.91
N ALA A 341 32.73 4.75 26.75
CA ALA A 341 32.47 4.85 28.17
C ALA A 341 31.29 5.79 28.50
N SER A 342 31.15 6.91 27.79
CA SER A 342 30.12 7.92 28.07
C SER A 342 28.78 7.64 27.38
N TRP A 343 28.76 6.88 26.28
CA TRP A 343 27.52 6.66 25.50
C TRP A 343 26.54 5.71 26.18
N VAL A 344 25.25 6.00 26.03
CA VAL A 344 24.13 5.25 26.63
C VAL A 344 24.12 3.80 26.12
N GLU A 345 23.93 2.84 27.04
CA GLU A 345 24.00 1.40 26.73
C GLU A 345 22.87 0.91 25.82
N THR A 346 21.69 1.52 25.91
CA THR A 346 20.51 1.09 25.15
C THR A 346 20.52 1.53 23.69
N LYS A 347 21.38 2.49 23.31
CA LYS A 347 21.42 3.06 21.95
C LYS A 347 22.63 2.55 21.16
N PRO A 348 22.47 2.25 19.86
CA PRO A 348 23.54 1.72 19.04
C PRO A 348 24.67 2.74 18.82
N ILE A 349 25.86 2.20 18.59
CA ILE A 349 27.02 2.93 18.07
C ILE A 349 27.22 2.52 16.62
N ILE A 350 27.25 3.47 15.69
CA ILE A 350 27.44 3.24 14.25
C ILE A 350 28.86 3.69 13.86
N THR A 351 29.56 2.96 12.99
CA THR A 351 30.89 3.36 12.51
C THR A 351 31.13 3.01 11.04
N ASP A 352 31.83 3.86 10.31
CA ASP A 352 32.35 3.61 8.96
C ASP A 352 33.85 3.22 8.97
N CYS A 353 34.41 2.85 10.13
CA CYS A 353 35.77 2.36 10.23
C CYS A 353 36.04 1.17 9.30
N ARG A 354 37.29 1.06 8.85
CA ARG A 354 37.78 0.01 7.94
C ARG A 354 39.08 -0.58 8.48
N THR A 355 39.41 -1.80 8.08
CA THR A 355 40.68 -2.49 8.35
C THR A 355 41.10 -2.47 9.83
N THR A 356 42.25 -1.88 10.15
CA THR A 356 42.83 -1.82 11.50
C THR A 356 41.98 -0.99 12.45
N ASP A 357 41.34 0.06 11.91
CA ASP A 357 40.46 0.92 12.70
C ASP A 357 39.19 0.17 13.08
N LEU A 358 38.66 -0.64 12.14
CA LEU A 358 37.50 -1.48 12.42
C LEU A 358 37.82 -2.49 13.53
N ALA A 359 38.94 -3.21 13.43
CA ALA A 359 39.35 -4.15 14.47
C ALA A 359 39.52 -3.48 15.85
N SER A 360 40.09 -2.27 15.87
CA SER A 360 40.25 -1.49 17.10
C SER A 360 38.91 -1.06 17.71
N THR A 361 37.97 -0.60 16.88
CA THR A 361 36.63 -0.22 17.34
C THR A 361 35.82 -1.44 17.83
N LEU A 362 35.95 -2.60 17.17
CA LEU A 362 35.30 -3.85 17.60
C LEU A 362 35.86 -4.35 18.94
N LEU A 363 37.17 -4.20 19.17
CA LEU A 363 37.77 -4.48 20.46
C LEU A 363 37.18 -3.59 21.57
N LEU A 364 37.04 -2.28 21.32
CA LEU A 364 36.40 -1.37 22.27
C LEU A 364 34.94 -1.77 22.54
N ALA A 365 34.16 -2.08 21.50
CA ALA A 365 32.80 -2.56 21.65
C ALA A 365 32.71 -3.82 22.53
N SER A 366 33.67 -4.73 22.37
CA SER A 366 33.78 -5.93 23.21
C SER A 366 34.13 -5.61 24.67
N LEU A 367 35.13 -4.74 24.90
CA LEU A 367 35.58 -4.36 26.24
C LEU A 367 34.50 -3.63 27.04
N TYR A 368 33.71 -2.78 26.37
CA TYR A 368 32.62 -2.02 26.99
C TYR A 368 31.26 -2.73 26.91
N ASN A 369 31.20 -3.93 26.32
CA ASN A 369 29.97 -4.69 26.09
C ASN A 369 28.85 -3.87 25.40
N LYS A 370 29.21 -3.09 24.39
CA LYS A 370 28.28 -2.22 23.65
C LYS A 370 27.89 -2.85 22.31
N LYS A 371 26.64 -2.61 21.90
CA LYS A 371 26.18 -2.94 20.54
C LYS A 371 26.83 -2.00 19.54
N ILE A 372 27.37 -2.55 18.46
CA ILE A 372 28.02 -1.77 17.40
C ILE A 372 27.51 -2.18 16.02
N HIS A 373 27.31 -1.19 15.16
CA HIS A 373 26.90 -1.37 13.78
C HIS A 373 27.96 -0.81 12.83
N VAL A 374 28.42 -1.62 11.87
CA VAL A 374 29.43 -1.25 10.88
C VAL A 374 28.73 -0.87 9.57
N THR A 375 28.74 0.42 9.24
CA THR A 375 28.00 0.92 8.06
C THR A 375 28.83 0.93 6.78
N GLY A 376 28.17 0.63 5.66
CA GLY A 376 28.74 0.71 4.32
C GLY A 376 29.93 -0.22 4.07
N VAL A 377 29.88 -1.46 4.56
CA VAL A 377 30.93 -2.46 4.34
C VAL A 377 31.11 -2.69 2.84
N THR A 378 32.36 -2.60 2.36
CA THR A 378 32.69 -2.80 0.94
C THR A 378 33.81 -3.79 0.68
N ARG A 379 34.58 -4.17 1.70
CA ARG A 379 35.75 -5.05 1.54
C ARG A 379 35.48 -6.43 2.10
N LYS A 380 36.03 -7.44 1.43
CA LYS A 380 36.01 -8.82 1.90
C LYS A 380 36.64 -8.97 3.28
N GLU A 381 37.75 -8.27 3.55
CA GLU A 381 38.43 -8.37 4.85
C GLU A 381 37.60 -7.76 5.99
N ASP A 382 36.92 -6.65 5.73
CA ASP A 382 36.06 -5.99 6.72
C ASP A 382 34.84 -6.87 7.04
N LEU A 383 34.24 -7.50 6.03
CA LEU A 383 33.14 -8.44 6.22
C LEU A 383 33.58 -9.67 7.02
N ALA A 384 34.77 -10.22 6.72
CA ALA A 384 35.33 -11.35 7.46
C ALA A 384 35.59 -10.99 8.94
N LEU A 385 36.03 -9.76 9.24
CA LEU A 385 36.18 -9.28 10.62
C LEU A 385 34.84 -9.22 11.36
N VAL A 386 33.78 -8.73 10.70
CA VAL A 386 32.42 -8.72 11.26
C VAL A 386 31.94 -10.15 11.50
N GLN A 387 32.10 -11.05 10.54
CA GLN A 387 31.73 -12.46 10.68
C GLN A 387 32.43 -13.11 11.88
N MET A 388 33.76 -13.02 11.97
CA MET A 388 34.52 -13.58 13.09
C MET A 388 34.06 -12.99 14.43
N SER A 389 33.69 -11.72 14.46
CA SER A 389 33.18 -11.06 15.67
C SER A 389 31.81 -11.61 16.08
N LYS A 390 30.90 -11.84 15.12
CA LYS A 390 29.61 -12.51 15.36
C LYS A 390 29.80 -13.93 15.90
N GLU A 391 30.73 -14.69 15.34
CA GLU A 391 31.07 -16.05 15.80
C GLU A 391 31.62 -16.09 17.24
N LYS A 392 32.19 -14.97 17.71
CA LYS A 392 32.63 -14.79 19.10
C LYS A 392 31.55 -14.19 20.01
N ASN A 393 30.30 -14.13 19.56
CA ASN A 393 29.16 -13.55 20.26
C ASN A 393 29.33 -12.06 20.59
N LEU A 394 30.15 -11.32 19.83
CA LEU A 394 30.12 -9.87 19.93
C LEU A 394 28.81 -9.36 19.33
N ALA A 395 28.16 -8.42 20.00
CA ALA A 395 26.94 -7.77 19.50
C ALA A 395 27.26 -6.77 18.38
N VAL A 396 27.69 -7.30 17.23
CA VAL A 396 28.02 -6.54 16.03
C VAL A 396 27.03 -6.84 14.90
N THR A 397 26.59 -5.79 14.22
CA THR A 397 25.85 -5.87 12.96
C THR A 397 26.55 -5.06 11.87
N CYS A 398 26.19 -5.26 10.61
CA CYS A 398 26.69 -4.45 9.51
C CYS A 398 25.66 -4.21 8.42
N ASP A 399 25.88 -3.13 7.66
CA ASP A 399 25.15 -2.85 6.44
C ASP A 399 26.07 -2.72 5.23
N VAL A 400 25.48 -2.94 4.06
CA VAL A 400 26.11 -2.69 2.77
C VAL A 400 25.27 -1.68 2.00
N SER A 401 25.93 -0.66 1.46
CA SER A 401 25.29 0.25 0.52
C SER A 401 24.91 -0.52 -0.74
N VAL A 402 23.67 -0.40 -1.21
CA VAL A 402 23.18 -1.17 -2.36
C VAL A 402 24.06 -0.98 -3.59
N TYR A 403 24.63 0.20 -3.82
CA TYR A 403 25.55 0.44 -4.93
C TYR A 403 26.80 -0.46 -4.89
N ALA A 404 27.30 -0.84 -3.71
CA ALA A 404 28.46 -1.73 -3.60
C ALA A 404 28.16 -3.14 -4.12
N LEU A 405 26.90 -3.58 -4.08
CA LEU A 405 26.50 -4.88 -4.61
C LEU A 405 26.46 -4.93 -6.15
N PHE A 406 26.38 -3.77 -6.81
CA PHE A 406 26.17 -3.69 -8.27
C PHE A 406 27.25 -2.92 -9.02
N LEU A 407 28.10 -2.13 -8.34
CA LEU A 407 29.18 -1.35 -8.95
C LEU A 407 30.53 -1.74 -8.36
N THR A 408 31.54 -1.76 -9.23
CA THR A 408 32.92 -2.09 -8.88
C THR A 408 33.90 -0.99 -9.29
N LYS A 409 35.11 -1.02 -8.74
CA LYS A 409 36.20 -0.11 -9.15
C LYS A 409 36.57 -0.29 -10.62
N GLU A 410 36.34 -1.48 -11.17
CA GLU A 410 36.60 -1.81 -12.57
C GLU A 410 35.63 -1.10 -13.53
N ASP A 411 34.41 -0.79 -13.07
CA ASP A 411 33.43 -0.01 -13.83
C ASP A 411 33.81 1.48 -13.88
N TYR A 412 34.52 1.96 -12.86
CA TYR A 412 34.96 3.35 -12.70
C TYR A 412 36.45 3.46 -12.34
N PRO A 413 37.34 3.43 -13.35
CA PRO A 413 38.78 3.50 -13.13
C PRO A 413 39.20 4.72 -12.29
N GLY A 414 39.98 4.49 -11.23
CA GLY A 414 40.46 5.53 -10.32
C GLY A 414 39.62 5.73 -9.05
N VAL A 415 38.45 5.08 -8.95
CA VAL A 415 37.65 5.09 -7.71
C VAL A 415 38.30 4.20 -6.64
N SER A 416 38.54 4.75 -5.46
CA SER A 416 39.16 4.02 -4.33
C SER A 416 38.14 3.40 -3.36
N PHE A 417 36.89 3.87 -3.38
CA PHE A 417 35.88 3.58 -2.36
C PHE A 417 34.82 2.54 -2.75
N LEU A 418 34.66 2.23 -4.05
CA LEU A 418 33.85 1.10 -4.52
C LEU A 418 34.55 -0.24 -4.19
N PRO A 419 33.84 -1.38 -4.16
CA PRO A 419 34.47 -2.70 -4.03
C PRO A 419 35.22 -3.11 -5.31
N SER A 420 36.24 -3.97 -5.20
CA SER A 420 36.75 -4.72 -6.36
C SER A 420 35.75 -5.81 -6.78
N LYS A 421 35.95 -6.45 -7.94
CA LYS A 421 35.14 -7.63 -8.32
C LYS A 421 35.25 -8.78 -7.31
N GLU A 422 36.42 -8.98 -6.70
CA GLU A 422 36.58 -10.00 -5.66
C GLU A 422 35.82 -9.63 -4.39
N ASP A 423 35.89 -8.36 -3.97
CA ASP A 423 35.15 -7.86 -2.82
C ASP A 423 33.64 -7.99 -3.04
N GLN A 424 33.14 -7.54 -4.18
CA GLN A 424 31.71 -7.61 -4.51
C GLN A 424 31.22 -9.06 -4.54
N LYS A 425 32.01 -9.98 -5.10
CA LYS A 425 31.70 -11.41 -5.05
C LYS A 425 31.61 -11.90 -3.60
N ALA A 426 32.56 -11.51 -2.75
CA ALA A 426 32.54 -11.90 -1.34
C ALA A 426 31.31 -11.33 -0.59
N LEU A 427 30.85 -10.13 -0.92
CA LEU A 427 29.62 -9.57 -0.35
C LEU A 427 28.40 -10.43 -0.73
N TRP A 428 28.28 -10.84 -2.00
CA TRP A 428 27.19 -11.70 -2.47
C TRP A 428 27.26 -13.12 -1.91
N ASP A 429 28.45 -13.73 -1.87
CA ASP A 429 28.66 -15.08 -1.33
C ASP A 429 28.34 -15.15 0.18
N ASN A 430 28.31 -14.00 0.88
CA ASN A 430 28.11 -13.88 2.32
C ASN A 430 26.92 -12.98 2.67
N ILE A 431 25.88 -12.95 1.83
CA ILE A 431 24.72 -12.07 1.97
C ILE A 431 23.95 -12.28 3.29
N GLU A 432 24.02 -13.48 3.85
CA GLU A 432 23.41 -13.84 5.15
C GLU A 432 24.08 -13.13 6.33
N ILE A 433 25.37 -12.80 6.21
CA ILE A 433 26.13 -12.11 7.26
C ILE A 433 25.78 -10.62 7.30
N ILE A 434 25.33 -10.04 6.19
CA ILE A 434 24.94 -8.63 6.08
C ILE A 434 23.57 -8.45 6.72
N ASP A 435 23.44 -7.64 7.77
CA ASP A 435 22.17 -7.51 8.50
C ASP A 435 21.21 -6.55 7.81
N ALA A 436 21.71 -5.48 7.20
CA ALA A 436 20.89 -4.46 6.58
C ALA A 436 21.45 -3.99 5.23
N PHE A 437 20.56 -3.42 4.41
CA PHE A 437 20.95 -2.63 3.25
C PHE A 437 20.76 -1.15 3.55
N SER A 438 21.56 -0.32 2.89
CA SER A 438 21.45 1.13 3.00
C SER A 438 21.66 1.82 1.66
N VAL A 439 21.20 3.07 1.56
CA VAL A 439 21.61 3.94 0.46
C VAL A 439 23.04 4.42 0.73
N GLY A 440 23.28 4.95 1.94
CA GLY A 440 24.61 5.38 2.38
C GLY A 440 25.11 6.64 1.68
N THR A 441 26.40 6.94 1.86
CA THR A 441 27.06 8.08 1.19
C THR A 441 27.56 7.74 -0.22
N LEU A 442 27.53 6.46 -0.60
CA LEU A 442 28.20 5.95 -1.80
C LEU A 442 27.67 6.57 -3.11
N PRO A 443 26.34 6.75 -3.31
CA PRO A 443 25.82 7.43 -4.50
C PRO A 443 26.35 8.85 -4.66
N SER A 444 26.36 9.64 -3.58
CA SER A 444 26.85 11.02 -3.56
C SER A 444 28.35 11.10 -3.82
N ARG A 445 29.16 10.22 -3.21
CA ARG A 445 30.61 10.14 -3.45
C ARG A 445 30.94 9.76 -4.89
N LEU A 446 30.15 8.88 -5.50
CA LEU A 446 30.32 8.51 -6.91
C LEU A 446 29.95 9.68 -7.83
N ALA A 447 28.86 10.40 -7.55
CA ALA A 447 28.48 11.59 -8.29
C ALA A 447 29.59 12.65 -8.26
N GLU A 448 30.12 12.95 -7.07
CA GLU A 448 31.23 13.88 -6.87
C GLU A 448 32.48 13.47 -7.65
N PHE A 449 32.90 12.20 -7.54
CA PHE A 449 34.06 11.67 -8.28
C PHE A 449 33.92 11.83 -9.80
N LEU A 450 32.71 11.67 -10.33
CA LEU A 450 32.40 11.80 -11.76
C LEU A 450 32.16 13.26 -12.20
N GLY A 451 32.32 14.24 -11.31
CA GLY A 451 32.05 15.65 -11.60
C GLY A 451 30.57 15.93 -11.88
N LYS A 452 29.66 15.11 -11.33
CA LYS A 452 28.21 15.27 -11.42
C LYS A 452 27.68 16.01 -10.18
N PRO A 453 26.56 16.74 -10.29
CA PRO A 453 26.00 17.44 -9.14
C PRO A 453 25.55 16.45 -8.07
N VAL A 454 25.94 16.72 -6.81
CA VAL A 454 25.46 15.97 -5.64
C VAL A 454 24.10 16.53 -5.25
N THR A 455 23.02 15.90 -5.72
CA THR A 455 21.65 16.32 -5.43
C THR A 455 21.08 15.60 -4.20
N PRO A 456 20.09 16.19 -3.51
CA PRO A 456 19.36 15.52 -2.44
C PRO A 456 18.73 14.20 -2.90
N GLY A 457 18.75 13.17 -2.05
CA GLY A 457 18.10 11.89 -2.33
C GLY A 457 18.78 10.97 -3.36
N LEU A 458 20.03 11.23 -3.75
CA LEU A 458 20.77 10.36 -4.69
C LEU A 458 20.83 8.89 -4.21
N GLY A 459 20.47 7.97 -5.10
CA GLY A 459 20.52 6.52 -4.89
C GLY A 459 19.25 5.88 -4.32
N PHE A 460 18.30 6.66 -3.76
CA PHE A 460 17.04 6.11 -3.27
C PHE A 460 16.23 5.45 -4.40
N ALA A 461 16.03 6.16 -5.51
CA ALA A 461 15.24 5.68 -6.65
C ALA A 461 15.85 4.44 -7.34
N ASP A 462 17.15 4.23 -7.20
CA ASP A 462 17.86 3.08 -7.78
C ASP A 462 17.83 1.86 -6.85
N THR A 463 17.65 2.06 -5.54
CA THR A 463 17.87 1.03 -4.52
C THR A 463 16.93 -0.16 -4.70
N LEU A 464 15.62 0.07 -4.63
CA LEU A 464 14.64 -1.01 -4.69
C LEU A 464 14.67 -1.75 -6.04
N PRO A 465 14.74 -1.06 -7.20
CA PRO A 465 14.83 -1.73 -8.48
C PRO A 465 16.07 -2.59 -8.70
N LEU A 466 17.22 -2.19 -8.16
CA LEU A 466 18.44 -3.01 -8.20
C LEU A 466 18.27 -4.29 -7.37
N LEU A 467 17.62 -4.20 -6.21
CA LEU A 467 17.32 -5.37 -5.39
C LEU A 467 16.31 -6.30 -6.08
N PHE A 468 15.27 -5.77 -6.73
CA PHE A 468 14.34 -6.58 -7.54
C PHE A 468 15.01 -7.23 -8.74
N ARG A 469 16.01 -6.58 -9.35
CA ARG A 469 16.86 -7.24 -10.34
C ARG A 469 17.57 -8.46 -9.73
N ALA A 470 18.17 -8.33 -8.55
CA ALA A 470 18.80 -9.47 -7.88
C ALA A 470 17.79 -10.58 -7.51
N VAL A 471 16.55 -10.23 -7.18
CA VAL A 471 15.46 -11.21 -7.00
C VAL A 471 15.15 -11.95 -8.29
N SER A 472 15.03 -11.22 -9.41
CA SER A 472 14.77 -11.83 -10.73
C SER A 472 15.93 -12.73 -11.21
N GLU A 473 17.16 -12.44 -10.78
CA GLU A 473 18.36 -13.25 -11.02
C GLU A 473 18.50 -14.43 -10.03
N GLY A 474 17.58 -14.58 -9.06
CA GLY A 474 17.59 -15.64 -8.06
C GLY A 474 18.65 -15.49 -6.96
N LYS A 475 19.24 -14.29 -6.81
CA LYS A 475 20.26 -13.99 -5.78
C LYS A 475 19.67 -13.56 -4.43
N LEU A 476 18.44 -13.06 -4.45
CA LEU A 476 17.70 -12.62 -3.26
C LEU A 476 16.25 -13.09 -3.36
N THR A 477 15.58 -13.15 -2.22
CA THR A 477 14.12 -13.25 -2.13
C THR A 477 13.52 -11.90 -1.71
N ILE A 478 12.20 -11.73 -1.91
CA ILE A 478 11.47 -10.55 -1.38
C ILE A 478 11.57 -10.50 0.14
N ALA A 479 11.56 -11.66 0.81
CA ALA A 479 11.74 -11.75 2.26
C ALA A 479 13.12 -11.23 2.72
N ASP A 480 14.18 -11.48 1.95
CA ASP A 480 15.50 -10.92 2.24
C ASP A 480 15.52 -9.39 2.12
N ILE A 481 14.81 -8.84 1.14
CA ILE A 481 14.66 -7.38 0.99
C ILE A 481 13.94 -6.81 2.21
N ILE A 482 12.80 -7.39 2.61
CA ILE A 482 12.04 -6.94 3.79
C ILE A 482 12.90 -7.04 5.05
N SER A 483 13.56 -8.17 5.27
CA SER A 483 14.41 -8.37 6.44
C SER A 483 15.52 -7.32 6.54
N LYS A 484 16.19 -7.01 5.41
CA LYS A 484 17.37 -6.13 5.37
C LYS A 484 17.03 -4.64 5.18
N LEU A 485 15.83 -4.29 4.74
CA LEU A 485 15.37 -2.90 4.59
C LEU A 485 14.20 -2.52 5.52
N HIS A 486 13.76 -3.40 6.41
CA HIS A 486 12.72 -3.10 7.39
C HIS A 486 13.04 -3.69 8.76
N ASP A 487 13.02 -5.02 8.88
CA ASP A 487 13.04 -5.68 10.20
C ASP A 487 14.35 -5.47 10.96
N ALA A 488 15.49 -5.74 10.30
CA ALA A 488 16.81 -5.56 10.90
C ALA A 488 17.12 -4.07 11.17
N PRO A 489 16.87 -3.13 10.24
CA PRO A 489 16.93 -1.70 10.53
C PRO A 489 16.17 -1.25 11.78
N ILE A 490 14.91 -1.70 11.95
CA ILE A 490 14.09 -1.38 13.12
C ILE A 490 14.75 -1.90 14.40
N GLN A 491 15.25 -3.13 14.40
CA GLN A 491 15.93 -3.72 15.55
C GLN A 491 17.26 -3.05 15.87
N ILE A 492 18.06 -2.71 14.85
CA ILE A 492 19.38 -2.08 15.00
C ILE A 492 19.24 -0.70 15.63
N LEU A 493 18.26 0.09 15.17
CA LEU A 493 18.03 1.46 15.63
C LEU A 493 17.09 1.54 16.85
N GLY A 494 16.45 0.45 17.25
CA GLY A 494 15.50 0.41 18.36
C GLY A 494 14.22 1.21 18.08
N LEU A 495 13.71 1.14 16.85
CA LEU A 495 12.53 1.89 16.39
C LEU A 495 11.22 1.15 16.72
N THR A 496 10.12 1.89 16.66
CA THR A 496 8.76 1.33 16.64
C THR A 496 8.30 1.19 15.19
N ASP A 497 7.64 0.08 14.88
CA ASP A 497 6.98 -0.09 13.58
C ASP A 497 5.76 0.84 13.51
N ASN A 498 5.67 1.63 12.43
CA ASN A 498 4.65 2.64 12.22
C ASN A 498 3.52 2.15 11.28
N GLU A 499 3.41 0.84 11.06
CA GLU A 499 2.36 0.17 10.26
C GLU A 499 2.20 0.75 8.85
N SER A 500 3.27 1.33 8.30
CA SER A 500 3.26 1.91 6.96
C SER A 500 3.47 0.83 5.93
N THR A 501 2.83 0.95 4.76
CA THR A 501 2.93 -0.05 3.69
C THR A 501 3.24 0.60 2.35
N ILE A 502 3.88 -0.18 1.48
CA ILE A 502 4.16 0.20 0.10
C ILE A 502 3.64 -0.86 -0.84
N GLU A 503 3.16 -0.43 -2.00
CA GLU A 503 2.82 -1.30 -3.11
C GLU A 503 3.88 -1.15 -4.19
N VAL A 504 4.44 -2.28 -4.63
CA VAL A 504 5.53 -2.34 -5.59
C VAL A 504 5.11 -3.17 -6.79
N ASP A 505 5.16 -2.56 -7.97
CA ASP A 505 5.00 -3.22 -9.24
C ASP A 505 6.33 -3.89 -9.65
N THR A 506 6.34 -5.21 -9.60
CA THR A 506 7.53 -6.03 -9.85
C THR A 506 7.88 -6.20 -11.33
N ASP A 507 6.94 -5.91 -12.23
CA ASP A 507 7.09 -6.17 -13.66
C ASP A 507 7.36 -4.91 -14.48
N ARG A 508 6.91 -3.76 -13.99
CA ARG A 508 6.99 -2.49 -14.71
C ARG A 508 8.38 -1.91 -14.70
N LEU A 509 8.77 -1.41 -15.88
CA LEU A 509 10.02 -0.70 -16.06
C LEU A 509 9.94 0.69 -15.42
N ILE A 510 10.95 1.08 -14.65
CA ILE A 510 11.02 2.43 -14.05
C ILE A 510 10.88 3.52 -15.11
N SER A 511 11.49 3.33 -16.28
CA SER A 511 11.44 4.28 -17.40
C SER A 511 10.03 4.54 -17.94
N SER A 512 9.05 3.70 -17.56
CA SER A 512 7.64 3.86 -17.95
C SER A 512 6.80 4.64 -16.93
N LEU A 513 7.35 4.95 -15.76
CA LEU A 513 6.67 5.78 -14.75
C LEU A 513 6.54 7.22 -15.28
N LYS A 514 5.35 7.79 -15.11
CA LYS A 514 5.09 9.21 -15.38
C LYS A 514 5.20 9.93 -14.05
N GLY A 515 6.21 10.78 -13.86
CA GLY A 515 6.39 11.53 -12.62
C GLY A 515 7.81 12.02 -12.41
N LYS A 516 8.03 12.81 -11.34
CA LYS A 516 9.34 13.38 -11.00
C LYS A 516 10.43 12.36 -10.66
N ILE A 517 10.06 11.13 -10.25
CA ILE A 517 11.01 10.02 -10.05
C ILE A 517 11.64 9.59 -11.38
N SER A 518 10.88 9.69 -12.48
CA SER A 518 11.31 9.35 -13.85
C SER A 518 11.99 10.53 -14.56
N SER A 519 11.79 11.77 -14.09
CA SER A 519 12.41 12.95 -14.69
C SER A 519 13.88 13.11 -14.26
N SER A 520 14.79 12.56 -15.06
CA SER A 520 15.92 13.24 -15.72
C SER A 520 16.82 14.28 -15.00
N SER A 521 16.61 14.66 -13.73
CA SER A 521 17.41 15.68 -13.04
C SER A 521 18.47 15.11 -12.10
N ASN A 522 18.26 13.90 -11.55
CA ASN A 522 19.20 13.28 -10.63
C ASN A 522 20.09 12.26 -11.35
N PHE A 523 21.40 12.38 -11.11
CA PHE A 523 22.39 11.48 -11.69
C PHE A 523 22.19 10.04 -11.19
N SER A 524 22.10 9.08 -12.11
CA SER A 524 22.15 7.65 -11.81
C SER A 524 23.20 6.96 -12.69
N PRO A 525 24.07 6.11 -12.12
CA PRO A 525 24.99 5.28 -12.90
C PRO A 525 24.27 4.17 -13.68
N PHE A 526 22.99 3.89 -13.36
CA PHE A 526 22.18 2.86 -14.01
C PHE A 526 21.20 3.42 -15.03
N ALA A 527 21.26 4.72 -15.32
CA ALA A 527 20.40 5.38 -16.29
C ALA A 527 20.43 4.66 -17.66
N GLY A 528 19.24 4.35 -18.19
CA GLY A 528 19.08 3.64 -19.46
C GLY A 528 19.08 2.11 -19.36
N GLN A 529 19.33 1.53 -18.19
CA GLN A 529 19.14 0.10 -17.96
C GLN A 529 17.64 -0.23 -17.75
N PRO A 530 17.15 -1.38 -18.27
CA PRO A 530 15.77 -1.80 -18.08
C PRO A 530 15.55 -2.39 -16.68
N LEU A 531 15.50 -1.53 -15.67
CA LEU A 531 15.22 -1.91 -14.28
C LEU A 531 13.72 -2.00 -14.01
N LYS A 532 13.31 -2.97 -13.17
CA LYS A 532 11.94 -3.24 -12.74
C LYS A 532 11.82 -3.14 -11.20
N GLY A 533 10.62 -3.13 -10.64
CA GLY A 533 10.40 -2.98 -9.20
C GLY A 533 10.09 -1.54 -8.81
N ALA A 534 9.07 -0.97 -9.47
CA ALA A 534 8.66 0.41 -9.29
C ALA A 534 7.69 0.54 -8.11
N VAL A 535 7.89 1.54 -7.25
CA VAL A 535 6.92 1.84 -6.19
C VAL A 535 5.70 2.52 -6.80
N GLU A 536 4.55 1.86 -6.66
CA GLU A 536 3.27 2.34 -7.18
C GLU A 536 2.55 3.21 -6.15
N ARG A 537 2.55 2.78 -4.87
CA ARG A 537 1.85 3.48 -3.80
C ARG A 537 2.63 3.43 -2.51
N VAL A 538 2.60 4.53 -1.75
CA VAL A 538 3.09 4.57 -0.37
C VAL A 538 1.98 5.04 0.56
N HIS A 539 1.67 4.21 1.54
CA HIS A 539 0.68 4.44 2.58
C HIS A 539 1.39 4.67 3.92
N MET A 540 1.17 5.83 4.53
CA MET A 540 1.82 6.23 5.78
C MET A 540 0.86 7.09 6.60
N ASN A 541 0.85 6.92 7.93
CA ASN A 541 -0.08 7.62 8.84
C ASN A 541 -1.58 7.46 8.44
N GLY A 542 -1.98 6.29 7.95
CA GLY A 542 -3.37 5.98 7.60
C GLY A 542 -3.89 6.62 6.30
N GLN A 543 -3.01 7.18 5.47
CA GLN A 543 -3.37 7.75 4.17
C GLN A 543 -2.33 7.48 3.09
N THR A 544 -2.76 7.53 1.83
CA THR A 544 -1.85 7.45 0.67
C THR A 544 -1.10 8.76 0.51
N VAL A 545 0.23 8.71 0.67
CA VAL A 545 1.11 9.88 0.63
C VAL A 545 1.66 10.11 -0.79
N CYS A 546 2.02 9.02 -1.48
CA CYS A 546 2.62 9.05 -2.81
C CYS A 546 1.99 7.99 -3.71
N LEU A 547 1.75 8.34 -4.98
CA LEU A 547 1.24 7.44 -6.02
C LEU A 547 2.04 7.67 -7.31
N GLU A 548 2.71 6.64 -7.81
CA GLU A 548 3.63 6.66 -8.96
C GLU A 548 4.67 7.80 -8.93
N GLY A 549 5.06 8.23 -7.72
CA GLY A 549 5.99 9.34 -7.50
C GLY A 549 5.39 10.73 -7.44
N ASP A 550 4.08 10.85 -7.66
CA ASP A 550 3.35 12.08 -7.41
C ASP A 550 2.87 12.12 -5.96
N PHE A 551 3.17 13.21 -5.27
CA PHE A 551 2.74 13.43 -3.88
C PHE A 551 1.29 13.92 -3.84
N LEU A 552 0.45 13.20 -3.11
CA LEU A 552 -0.96 13.56 -2.92
C LEU A 552 -1.15 14.51 -1.73
N VAL A 553 -0.22 14.47 -0.78
CA VAL A 553 -0.24 15.32 0.42
C VAL A 553 0.50 16.64 0.15
N LYS A 554 -0.04 17.73 0.69
CA LYS A 554 0.53 19.08 0.52
C LYS A 554 1.47 19.49 1.65
N GLU A 555 1.32 18.87 2.82
CA GLU A 555 2.08 19.19 4.02
C GLU A 555 3.00 18.03 4.41
N ALA A 556 4.09 18.35 5.09
CA ALA A 556 4.99 17.37 5.67
C ALA A 556 4.30 16.56 6.77
N LEU A 557 4.56 15.25 6.77
CA LEU A 557 3.92 14.29 7.69
C LEU A 557 4.93 13.55 8.58
N GLY A 558 6.22 13.76 8.36
CA GLY A 558 7.28 13.06 9.07
C GLY A 558 7.35 13.45 10.54
N LYS A 559 7.51 12.44 11.39
CA LYS A 559 7.69 12.58 12.83
C LYS A 559 9.08 12.10 13.23
N GLU A 560 9.66 12.76 14.22
CA GLU A 560 10.93 12.32 14.76
C GLU A 560 10.74 11.17 15.76
N SER A 561 11.56 10.13 15.61
CA SER A 561 11.50 8.90 16.41
C SER A 561 11.61 9.15 17.91
N ALA A 562 12.38 10.15 18.34
CA ALA A 562 12.51 10.51 19.76
C ALA A 562 11.17 10.87 20.42
N PHE A 563 10.14 11.22 19.63
CA PHE A 563 8.80 11.59 20.08
C PHE A 563 7.71 10.61 19.68
N LEU A 564 8.05 9.45 19.08
CA LEU A 564 7.09 8.41 18.76
C LEU A 564 6.76 7.63 20.05
N VAL A 565 5.47 7.61 20.42
CA VAL A 565 4.97 6.87 21.58
C VAL A 565 5.24 5.39 21.36
N GLN A 566 5.96 4.77 22.30
CA GLN A 566 6.21 3.33 22.33
C GLN A 566 4.88 2.57 22.48
N HIS A 567 4.22 2.26 21.37
CA HIS A 567 3.18 1.23 21.36
C HIS A 567 3.86 -0.12 21.26
N SER A 568 3.62 -0.98 22.25
CA SER A 568 4.08 -2.37 22.26
C SER A 568 3.61 -3.07 20.98
N SER A 569 4.54 -3.45 20.12
CA SER A 569 4.24 -4.23 18.92
C SER A 569 3.68 -5.60 19.30
N LYS A 570 2.64 -6.04 18.58
CA LYS A 570 2.22 -7.45 18.57
C LYS A 570 3.15 -8.22 17.62
N LEU A 571 4.41 -8.37 18.02
CA LEU A 571 5.20 -9.48 17.48
C LEU A 571 4.55 -10.76 18.01
N VAL A 572 4.11 -11.63 17.09
CA VAL A 572 3.60 -12.96 17.42
C VAL A 572 4.75 -13.72 18.10
N GLU A 573 4.76 -13.73 19.43
CA GLU A 573 5.60 -14.64 20.19
C GLU A 573 5.17 -16.07 19.84
N SER A 574 6.02 -16.79 19.12
CA SER A 574 5.96 -18.25 19.08
C SER A 574 6.17 -18.76 20.50
N GLN A 575 5.08 -19.16 21.17
CA GLN A 575 5.19 -19.81 22.48
C GLN A 575 6.06 -21.06 22.35
N PRO A 576 7.03 -21.28 23.26
CA PRO A 576 7.76 -22.53 23.32
C PRO A 576 6.83 -23.64 23.85
N ASP A 577 6.83 -24.78 23.15
CA ASP A 577 6.17 -26.00 23.56
C ASP A 577 6.44 -26.33 25.04
N THR A 578 5.40 -26.26 25.86
CA THR A 578 5.43 -26.80 27.21
C THR A 578 4.86 -28.22 27.16
N PRO A 579 5.58 -29.22 27.70
CA PRO A 579 5.10 -30.60 27.66
C PRO A 579 3.88 -30.75 28.57
N LEU A 580 2.79 -31.29 28.01
CA LEU A 580 1.55 -31.64 28.71
C LEU A 580 1.85 -32.58 29.89
N GLY A 581 1.96 -31.98 31.08
CA GLY A 581 1.95 -32.67 32.36
C GLY A 581 0.55 -33.21 32.65
N ILE A 582 0.44 -34.53 32.68
CA ILE A 582 -0.70 -35.30 33.15
C ILE A 582 -1.02 -34.90 34.59
N ILE A 583 -2.24 -34.43 34.87
CA ILE A 583 -2.78 -34.36 36.23
C ILE A 583 -4.12 -35.10 36.28
N PHE A 584 -4.07 -36.25 36.98
CA PHE A 584 -5.20 -36.97 37.56
C PHE A 584 -5.73 -36.24 38.81
N GLY A 585 -7.03 -36.34 39.09
CA GLY A 585 -7.62 -36.12 40.42
C GLY A 585 -8.94 -35.34 40.37
N PHE A 586 -10.11 -36.00 40.34
CA PHE A 586 -10.95 -36.32 41.52
C PHE A 586 -11.30 -35.09 42.38
N PHE A 587 -12.47 -34.46 42.15
CA PHE A 587 -13.74 -34.69 42.84
C PHE A 587 -14.85 -33.84 42.21
#